data_AF-A0A2V9GRL0-F1
#
_entry.id   AF-A0A2V9GRL0-F1
#
_cell.length_a   1.000
_cell.length_b   1.000
_cell.length_c   1.000
_cell.angle_alpha   90.00
_cell.angle_beta   90.00
_cell.angle_gamma   90.00
#
_symmetry.space_group_name_H-M   'P 1'
#
loop_
_entity.id
_entity.type
_entity.pdbx_description
1 polymer ?
#
loop_
_entity_poly.entity_id
_entity_poly.type
_entity_poly.pdbx_seq_one_letter_code
_entity_poly.pdbx_strand_id
1 'polypeptide(L)'
;TWGGLVGISRGIPLHDGGNVTAPEFAFWSTDNGGEWIVENHGVDPDYVVPQRPDLVVTGHDPQLEKAIELAKEALRNYKGLPPRPKYPVVKE
;
A
#
# COMPACT_ATOMS: atom_id res chain seq x y z
N THR A 1 -0.94 -5.86 7.09
CA THR A 1 0.47 -5.35 7.12
C THR A 1 0.88 -5.13 8.58
N TRP A 2 2.02 -4.50 8.89
CA TRP A 2 2.50 -4.33 10.29
C TRP A 2 1.57 -3.50 11.19
N GLY A 3 1.01 -2.40 10.68
CA GLY A 3 0.05 -1.59 11.43
C GLY A 3 0.63 -0.52 12.36
N GLY A 4 1.85 -0.05 12.13
CA GLY A 4 2.39 1.15 12.81
C GLY A 4 2.36 2.37 11.88
N LEU A 5 1.33 3.20 12.00
CA LEU A 5 1.09 4.41 11.21
C LEU A 5 0.91 5.67 12.07
N VAL A 6 1.21 5.61 13.37
CA VAL A 6 1.50 6.83 14.12
C VAL A 6 2.98 7.19 13.93
N GLY A 7 3.22 8.16 13.05
CA GLY A 7 4.55 8.52 12.59
C GLY A 7 5.38 9.27 13.64
N ILE A 8 6.69 9.24 13.42
CA ILE A 8 7.71 9.91 14.24
C ILE A 8 8.31 11.03 13.40
N SER A 9 8.44 12.24 13.94
CA SER A 9 9.08 13.34 13.20
C SER A 9 10.58 13.48 13.51
N ARG A 10 11.01 13.04 14.71
CA ARG A 10 12.40 13.16 15.16
C ARG A 10 12.75 12.16 16.25
N GLY A 11 14.02 11.80 16.32
CA GLY A 11 14.63 11.16 17.50
C GLY A 11 15.15 12.23 18.45
N ILE A 12 14.78 12.15 19.73
CA ILE A 12 15.30 13.01 20.80
C ILE A 12 16.62 12.41 21.28
N PRO A 13 17.76 13.09 21.10
CA PRO A 13 19.07 12.54 21.47
C PRO A 13 19.24 12.45 23.00
N LEU A 14 19.98 11.44 23.44
CA LEU A 14 20.36 11.23 24.83
C LEU A 14 21.86 11.52 25.06
N HIS A 15 22.25 11.71 26.31
CA HIS A 15 23.62 12.08 26.68
C HIS A 15 24.67 10.99 26.35
N ASP A 16 24.24 9.73 26.24
CA ASP A 16 25.06 8.57 25.91
C ASP A 16 25.17 8.30 24.38
N GLY A 17 24.60 9.17 23.55
CA GLY A 17 24.58 9.04 22.09
C GLY A 17 23.41 8.22 21.54
N GLY A 18 22.53 7.70 22.38
CA GLY A 18 21.26 7.11 21.97
C GLY A 18 20.24 8.15 21.49
N ASN A 19 19.09 7.68 21.00
CA ASN A 19 17.93 8.53 20.74
C ASN A 19 16.62 7.84 21.16
N VAL A 20 15.61 8.65 21.47
CA VAL A 20 14.24 8.21 21.80
C VAL A 20 13.28 8.76 20.77
N THR A 21 12.39 7.93 20.27
CA THR A 21 11.31 8.34 19.38
C THR A 21 9.98 8.32 20.11
N ALA A 22 9.09 9.25 19.78
CA ALA A 22 7.71 9.25 20.24
C ALA A 22 6.76 9.38 19.04
N PRO A 23 5.60 8.70 19.08
CA PRO A 23 4.56 8.85 18.05
C PRO A 23 3.95 10.26 18.11
N GLU A 24 3.85 10.94 16.97
CA GLU A 24 3.44 12.36 16.88
C GLU A 24 2.24 12.61 15.96
N PHE A 25 2.09 11.88 14.85
CA PHE A 25 1.03 12.15 13.87
C PHE A 25 0.41 10.85 13.35
N ALA A 26 -0.89 10.70 13.57
CA ALA A 26 -1.65 9.51 13.22
C ALA A 26 -2.28 9.62 11.81
N PHE A 27 -2.53 8.48 11.18
CA PHE A 27 -3.20 8.41 9.89
C PHE A 27 -4.73 8.51 10.06
N TRP A 28 -5.34 9.47 9.37
CA TRP A 28 -6.78 9.72 9.39
C TRP A 28 -7.35 9.61 7.99
N SER A 29 -8.48 8.92 7.84
CA SER A 29 -9.17 8.77 6.56
C SER A 29 -10.51 9.49 6.53
N THR A 30 -10.77 10.21 5.43
CA THR A 30 -12.05 10.85 5.13
C THR A 30 -13.14 9.88 4.70
N ASP A 31 -12.74 8.71 4.19
CA ASP A 31 -13.61 7.89 3.34
C ASP A 31 -14.64 7.08 4.16
N ASN A 32 -14.46 7.03 5.49
CA ASN A 32 -15.29 6.31 6.45
C ASN A 32 -15.74 7.19 7.63
N GLY A 33 -16.21 8.40 7.37
CA GLY A 33 -16.77 9.25 8.45
C GLY A 33 -15.73 9.91 9.35
N GLY A 34 -14.45 9.89 8.95
CA GLY A 34 -13.39 10.59 9.67
C GLY A 34 -12.79 9.79 10.81
N GLU A 35 -12.25 8.62 10.51
CA GLU A 35 -11.68 7.71 11.51
C GLU A 35 -10.14 7.69 11.47
N TRP A 36 -9.54 7.51 12.63
CA TRP A 36 -8.14 7.08 12.74
C TRP A 36 -8.06 5.61 12.38
N ILE A 37 -7.29 5.26 11.35
CA ILE A 37 -7.29 3.92 10.78
C ILE A 37 -5.88 3.31 10.78
N VAL A 38 -5.80 1.99 10.53
CA VAL A 38 -4.58 1.18 10.30
C VAL A 38 -3.69 0.97 11.53
N GLU A 39 -3.58 1.90 12.47
CA GLU A 39 -2.78 1.71 13.69
C GLU A 39 -3.25 0.48 14.50
N ASN A 40 -2.31 -0.35 14.99
CA ASN A 40 -2.54 -1.62 15.69
C ASN A 40 -3.23 -2.74 14.88
N HIS A 41 -3.47 -2.55 13.58
CA HIS A 41 -4.10 -3.55 12.72
C HIS A 41 -3.32 -3.80 11.42
N GLY A 42 -2.97 -2.71 10.73
CA GLY A 42 -2.45 -2.75 9.37
C GLY A 42 -3.56 -2.75 8.33
N VAL A 43 -3.17 -3.02 7.09
CA VAL A 43 -4.07 -3.19 5.95
C VAL A 43 -4.10 -4.67 5.59
N ASP A 44 -5.30 -5.22 5.49
CA ASP A 44 -5.50 -6.60 5.04
C ASP A 44 -5.26 -6.72 3.55
N PRO A 45 -4.61 -7.79 3.08
CA PRO A 45 -4.53 -8.06 1.66
C PRO A 45 -5.87 -8.60 1.15
N ASP A 46 -6.25 -8.23 -0.08
CA ASP A 46 -7.40 -8.86 -0.75
C ASP A 46 -7.20 -10.37 -0.96
N TYR A 47 -5.93 -10.78 -1.13
CA TYR A 47 -5.52 -12.16 -1.30
C TYR A 47 -4.43 -12.52 -0.29
N VAL A 48 -4.74 -13.39 0.65
CA VAL A 48 -3.75 -13.92 1.60
C VAL A 48 -2.90 -14.97 0.90
N VAL A 49 -1.65 -14.62 0.61
CA VAL A 49 -0.67 -15.51 -0.05
C VAL A 49 0.57 -15.63 0.82
N PRO A 50 0.69 -16.71 1.61
CA PRO A 50 1.85 -16.92 2.47
C PRO A 50 3.14 -17.14 1.65
N GLN A 51 4.25 -16.53 2.08
CA GLN A 51 5.59 -16.91 1.61
C GLN A 51 5.98 -18.26 2.21
N ARG A 52 5.52 -19.34 1.58
CA ARG A 52 5.78 -20.72 2.01
C ARG A 52 7.28 -21.03 1.98
N PRO A 53 7.90 -21.42 3.11
CA PRO A 53 9.34 -21.67 3.16
C PRO A 53 9.81 -22.72 2.17
N ASP A 54 9.05 -23.81 1.99
CA ASP A 54 9.39 -24.90 1.06
C ASP A 54 9.45 -24.45 -0.40
N LEU A 55 8.61 -23.49 -0.79
CA LEU A 55 8.62 -22.90 -2.13
C LEU A 55 9.76 -21.88 -2.26
N VAL A 56 9.88 -20.98 -1.29
CA VAL A 56 10.87 -19.89 -1.30
C VAL A 56 12.31 -20.43 -1.36
N VAL A 57 12.63 -21.47 -0.58
CA VAL A 57 13.99 -22.06 -0.60
C VAL A 57 14.33 -22.75 -1.92
N THR A 58 13.33 -23.11 -2.71
CA THR A 58 13.52 -23.67 -4.07
C THR A 58 13.50 -22.62 -5.18
N GLY A 59 13.43 -21.33 -4.81
CA GLY A 59 13.50 -20.20 -5.74
C GLY A 59 12.15 -19.72 -6.28
N HIS A 60 11.03 -20.24 -5.75
CA HIS A 60 9.69 -19.75 -6.07
C HIS A 60 9.33 -18.52 -5.24
N ASP A 61 8.52 -17.63 -5.81
CA ASP A 61 7.90 -16.52 -5.07
C ASP A 61 6.37 -16.60 -5.22
N PRO A 62 5.68 -17.30 -4.30
CA PRO A 62 4.23 -17.46 -4.34
C PRO A 62 3.45 -16.16 -4.46
N GLN A 63 3.91 -15.08 -3.82
CA GLN A 63 3.21 -13.79 -3.87
C GLN A 63 3.35 -13.14 -5.25
N LEU A 64 4.56 -13.13 -5.82
CA LEU A 64 4.79 -12.59 -7.16
C LEU A 64 4.08 -13.41 -8.23
N GLU A 65 4.13 -14.74 -8.13
CA GLU A 65 3.45 -15.65 -9.05
C GLU A 65 1.94 -15.42 -9.03
N LYS A 66 1.33 -15.29 -7.84
CA LYS A 66 -0.10 -14.96 -7.73
C LYS A 66 -0.43 -13.57 -8.27
N ALA A 67 0.43 -12.57 -8.04
CA ALA A 67 0.23 -11.24 -8.59
C ALA A 67 0.22 -11.25 -10.13
N ILE A 68 1.12 -12.01 -10.76
CA ILE A 68 1.17 -12.17 -12.22
C ILE A 68 -0.10 -12.86 -12.75
N GLU A 69 -0.57 -13.90 -12.06
CA GLU A 69 -1.82 -14.60 -12.40
C GLU A 69 -3.01 -13.64 -12.40
N LEU A 70 -3.20 -12.89 -11.30
CA LEU A 70 -4.29 -11.92 -11.15
C LEU A 70 -4.20 -10.80 -12.18
N ALA A 71 -3.00 -10.28 -12.46
CA ALA A 71 -2.80 -9.27 -13.49
C ALA A 71 -3.20 -9.79 -14.88
N LYS A 72 -2.80 -11.02 -15.23
CA LYS A 72 -3.21 -11.66 -16.49
C LYS A 72 -4.71 -11.87 -16.59
N GLU A 73 -5.38 -12.20 -15.48
CA GLU A 73 -6.83 -12.31 -15.43
C GLU A 73 -7.51 -10.96 -15.66
N ALA A 74 -7.08 -9.91 -14.95
CA ALA A 74 -7.63 -8.56 -15.09
C ALA A 74 -7.49 -8.02 -16.52
N LEU A 75 -6.38 -8.32 -17.20
CA LEU A 75 -6.13 -7.91 -18.58
C LEU A 75 -7.14 -8.49 -19.58
N ARG A 76 -7.76 -9.65 -19.31
CA ARG A 76 -8.75 -10.24 -20.22
C ARG A 76 -9.97 -9.36 -20.42
N ASN A 77 -10.31 -8.56 -19.41
CA ASN A 77 -11.47 -7.67 -19.40
C ASN A 77 -11.07 -6.18 -19.45
N TYR A 78 -9.78 -5.89 -19.58
CA TYR A 78 -9.28 -4.53 -19.56
C TYR A 78 -9.73 -3.77 -20.82
N LYS A 79 -10.51 -2.71 -20.61
CA LYS A 79 -10.80 -1.72 -21.64
C LYS A 79 -9.81 -0.57 -21.42
N GLY A 80 -8.97 -0.33 -22.42
CA GLY A 80 -8.03 0.80 -22.41
C GLY A 80 -8.75 2.13 -22.17
N LEU A 81 -7.97 3.16 -21.82
CA LEU A 81 -8.52 4.50 -21.66
C LEU A 81 -9.20 4.96 -22.96
N PRO A 82 -10.36 5.62 -22.88
CA PRO A 82 -10.97 6.22 -24.06
C PRO A 82 -9.99 7.22 -24.69
N PRO A 83 -10.01 7.39 -26.03
CA PRO A 83 -9.17 8.37 -26.68
C PRO A 83 -9.48 9.76 -26.12
N ARG A 84 -8.43 10.59 -26.01
CA ARG A 84 -8.58 11.98 -25.57
C ARG A 84 -9.61 12.70 -26.46
N PRO A 85 -10.62 13.38 -25.89
CA PRO A 85 -11.58 14.13 -26.70
C PRO A 85 -10.87 15.23 -27.50
N LYS A 86 -11.42 15.55 -28.68
CA LYS A 86 -10.94 16.71 -29.44
C LYS A 86 -11.13 17.98 -28.61
N TYR A 87 -10.18 18.90 -28.73
CA TYR A 87 -10.35 20.24 -28.15
C TYR A 87 -11.61 20.91 -28.73
N PRO A 88 -12.36 21.67 -27.92
CA PRO A 88 -13.47 22.46 -28.43
C PRO A 88 -12.95 23.46 -29.47
N VAL A 89 -13.54 23.46 -30.66
CA VAL A 89 -13.34 24.52 -31.66
C VAL A 89 -14.20 25.71 -31.27
N VAL A 90 -13.58 26.88 -31.12
CA VAL A 90 -14.30 28.15 -30.99
C VAL A 90 -15.11 28.35 -32.27
N LYS A 91 -16.43 28.56 -32.16
CA LYS A 91 -17.24 28.98 -33.31
C LYS A 91 -16.96 30.47 -33.56
N GLU A 92 -16.46 30.79 -34.74
CA GLU A 92 -16.45 32.17 -35.28
C GLU A 92 -17.87 32.65 -35.59
#